data_AF-A0A6V7YAE4-F1
#
_entry.id   AF-A0A6V7YAE4-F1
#
_cell.length_a   1.000
_cell.length_b   1.000
_cell.length_c   1.000
_cell.angle_alpha   90.00
_cell.angle_beta   90.00
_cell.angle_gamma   90.00
#
_symmetry.space_group_name_H-M   'P 1'
#
loop_
_entity.id
_entity.type
_entity.pdbx_description
1 polymer ?
#
loop_
_entity_poly.entity_id
_entity_poly.type
_entity_poly.pdbx_seq_one_letter_code
_entity_poly.pdbx_strand_id
1 'polypeptide(L)'
;MIHYKLHYFDLPAKGEPIRLLFNYKGQPFEDYRIKIEEWPTIKSKYPFGQVPLLEVDGKQLAQTGAIMQFLGKRFDLAGKNEWEEAKAMEIFFLYDEMRVPIGPYIGVKFGFSEGNLEQLRKDVFLPAIERYFPLFEKRLEESNSGFILPSGLSFVDFSIAHFIETMTKMEKDIMAKYPKLVDHSKRIYSLPQLKEYLNKTKS
;
A
#
# COMPACT_ATOMS: atom_id res chain seq x y z
N MET A 1 4.59 -7.23 26.52
CA MET A 1 4.33 -7.44 25.08
C MET A 1 4.44 -6.10 24.40
N ILE A 2 5.00 -6.04 23.19
CA ILE A 2 5.12 -4.79 22.43
C ILE A 2 3.71 -4.31 22.05
N HIS A 3 3.42 -3.05 22.30
CA HIS A 3 2.16 -2.43 21.92
C HIS A 3 2.32 -1.63 20.63
N TYR A 4 1.54 -2.00 19.61
CA TYR A 4 1.48 -1.30 18.33
C TYR A 4 0.17 -0.52 18.23
N LYS A 5 0.24 0.73 17.75
CA LYS A 5 -0.92 1.54 17.44
C LYS A 5 -0.74 2.25 16.11
N LEU A 6 -1.63 2.00 15.16
CA LEU A 6 -1.63 2.63 13.85
C LEU A 6 -2.65 3.76 13.83
N HIS A 7 -2.19 4.98 13.59
CA HIS A 7 -3.06 6.13 13.35
C HIS A 7 -3.20 6.35 11.85
N TYR A 8 -4.43 6.26 11.35
CA TYR A 8 -4.75 6.60 9.97
C TYR A 8 -6.23 7.00 9.84
N PHE A 9 -6.62 7.53 8.69
CA PHE A 9 -8.04 7.79 8.42
C PHE A 9 -8.86 6.50 8.39
N ASP A 10 -10.18 6.65 8.59
CA ASP A 10 -11.16 5.57 8.37
C ASP A 10 -11.40 5.27 6.88
N LEU A 11 -10.31 5.00 6.16
CA LEU A 11 -10.28 4.56 4.78
C LEU A 11 -9.01 3.73 4.54
N PRO A 12 -8.94 2.92 3.47
CA PRO A 12 -7.79 2.04 3.23
C PRO A 12 -6.50 2.83 2.88
N ALA A 13 -6.45 3.40 1.67
CA ALA A 13 -5.35 4.16 1.08
C ALA A 13 -3.93 3.79 1.59
N LYS A 14 -3.19 4.73 2.20
CA LYS A 14 -1.80 4.49 2.65
C LYS A 14 -1.70 3.67 3.95
N GLY A 15 -2.80 3.49 4.68
CA GLY A 15 -2.84 2.71 5.91
C GLY A 15 -3.06 1.22 5.67
N GLU A 16 -3.74 0.86 4.57
CA GLU A 16 -4.12 -0.52 4.30
C GLU A 16 -2.95 -1.49 4.18
N PRO A 17 -1.84 -1.18 3.48
CA PRO A 17 -0.71 -2.11 3.42
C PRO A 17 -0.17 -2.47 4.81
N ILE A 18 -0.20 -1.52 5.74
CA ILE A 18 0.23 -1.70 7.13
C ILE A 18 -0.74 -2.62 7.88
N ARG A 19 -2.05 -2.40 7.72
CA ARG A 19 -3.09 -3.26 8.29
C ARG A 19 -2.99 -4.69 7.76
N LEU A 20 -2.80 -4.87 6.46
CA LEU A 20 -2.61 -6.19 5.85
C LEU A 20 -1.40 -6.90 6.44
N LEU A 21 -0.28 -6.20 6.63
CA LEU A 21 0.94 -6.78 7.18
C LEU A 21 0.73 -7.27 8.63
N PHE A 22 0.08 -6.47 9.49
CA PHE A 22 -0.26 -6.88 10.86
C PHE A 22 -1.17 -8.12 10.89
N ASN A 23 -2.24 -8.10 10.08
CA ASN A 23 -3.19 -9.21 10.02
C ASN A 23 -2.56 -10.48 9.43
N TYR A 24 -1.72 -10.35 8.40
CA TYR A 24 -0.99 -11.48 7.82
C TYR A 24 -0.10 -12.18 8.86
N LYS A 25 0.54 -11.41 9.75
CA LYS A 25 1.38 -11.97 10.82
C LYS A 25 0.60 -12.35 12.07
N GLY A 26 -0.70 -12.09 12.14
CA GLY A 26 -1.51 -12.28 13.33
C GLY A 26 -1.02 -11.45 14.52
N GLN A 27 -0.37 -10.30 14.26
CA GLN A 27 0.15 -9.42 15.30
C GLN A 27 -0.95 -8.46 15.75
N PRO A 28 -1.40 -8.51 17.02
CA PRO A 28 -2.36 -7.55 17.54
C PRO A 28 -1.80 -6.12 17.49
N PHE A 29 -2.66 -5.17 17.13
CA PHE A 29 -2.38 -3.74 17.14
C PHE A 29 -3.68 -2.95 17.36
N GLU A 30 -3.58 -1.73 17.88
CA GLU A 30 -4.69 -0.79 17.91
C GLU A 30 -4.80 -0.07 16.56
N ASP A 31 -5.91 -0.23 15.84
CA ASP A 31 -6.21 0.50 14.60
C ASP A 31 -6.98 1.78 14.94
N TYR A 32 -6.24 2.85 15.24
CA TYR A 32 -6.81 4.15 15.60
C TYR A 32 -7.23 4.93 14.35
N ARG A 33 -8.55 4.90 14.09
CA ARG A 33 -9.16 5.50 12.90
C ARG A 33 -9.61 6.93 13.16
N ILE A 34 -8.94 7.86 12.52
CA ILE A 34 -9.19 9.30 12.60
C ILE A 34 -10.33 9.68 11.67
N LYS A 35 -11.31 10.41 12.19
CA LYS A 35 -12.35 11.04 11.37
C LYS A 35 -11.76 12.23 10.60
N ILE A 36 -12.10 12.37 9.33
CA ILE A 36 -11.52 13.41 8.45
C ILE A 36 -11.81 14.81 9.00
N GLU A 37 -12.95 15.01 9.64
CA GLU A 37 -13.40 16.29 10.21
C GLU A 37 -12.57 16.71 11.42
N GLU A 38 -12.00 15.75 12.16
CA GLU A 38 -11.15 16.00 13.32
C GLU A 38 -9.73 16.38 12.89
N TRP A 39 -9.30 15.95 11.71
CA TRP A 39 -7.92 16.08 11.22
C TRP A 39 -7.35 17.51 11.28
N PRO A 40 -8.08 18.57 10.85
CA PRO A 40 -7.55 19.93 10.91
C PRO A 40 -7.14 20.36 12.33
N THR A 41 -7.79 19.83 13.36
CA THR A 41 -7.56 20.19 14.77
C THR A 41 -6.41 19.42 15.41
N ILE A 42 -6.13 18.20 14.94
CA ILE A 42 -5.10 17.33 15.54
C ILE A 42 -3.82 17.24 14.70
N LYS A 43 -3.82 17.67 13.43
CA LYS A 43 -2.66 17.50 12.53
C LYS A 43 -1.34 18.03 13.10
N SER A 44 -1.38 19.12 13.87
CA SER A 44 -0.18 19.72 14.48
C SER A 44 0.47 18.85 15.55
N LYS A 45 -0.26 17.85 16.07
CA LYS A 45 0.27 16.86 17.02
C LYS A 45 1.07 15.75 16.33
N TYR A 46 1.02 15.66 15.00
CA TYR A 46 1.73 14.66 14.21
C TYR A 46 3.06 15.25 13.71
N PRO A 47 4.19 14.51 13.78
CA PRO A 47 5.53 15.04 13.51
C PRO A 47 5.70 15.78 12.18
N PHE A 48 4.98 15.33 11.13
CA PHE A 48 5.04 15.93 9.80
C PHE A 48 3.69 16.49 9.33
N GLY A 49 2.71 16.63 10.24
CA GLY A 49 1.35 17.02 9.86
C GLY A 49 0.70 16.05 8.87
N GLN A 50 1.05 14.76 8.96
CA GLN A 50 0.65 13.71 8.02
C GLN A 50 0.40 12.39 8.77
N VAL A 51 -0.44 11.54 8.18
CA VAL A 51 -0.64 10.13 8.55
C VAL A 51 -0.41 9.26 7.30
N PRO A 52 0.00 7.98 7.44
CA PRO A 52 0.01 7.17 8.65
C PRO A 52 1.14 7.47 9.64
N LEU A 53 0.86 7.18 10.91
CA LEU A 53 1.80 7.18 12.03
C LEU A 53 1.66 5.85 12.77
N LEU A 54 2.76 5.15 13.00
CA LEU A 54 2.83 4.00 13.87
C LEU A 54 3.43 4.39 15.23
N GLU A 55 2.80 3.99 16.31
CA GLU A 55 3.40 3.98 17.64
C GLU A 55 3.85 2.57 18.02
N VAL A 56 5.06 2.47 18.57
CA VAL A 56 5.65 1.23 19.09
C VAL A 56 6.11 1.51 20.51
N ASP A 57 5.37 0.99 21.50
CA ASP A 57 5.61 1.27 22.92
C ASP A 57 5.72 2.79 23.20
N GLY A 58 4.83 3.58 22.59
CA GLY A 58 4.79 5.04 22.69
C GLY A 58 5.80 5.80 21.82
N LYS A 59 6.70 5.11 21.10
CA LYS A 59 7.63 5.75 20.14
C LYS A 59 6.97 5.91 18.78
N GLN A 60 7.05 7.10 18.22
CA GLN A 60 6.40 7.46 16.96
C GLN A 60 7.30 7.22 15.74
N LEU A 61 6.73 6.60 14.70
CA LEU A 61 7.34 6.39 13.38
C LEU A 61 6.31 6.77 12.30
N ALA A 62 6.58 7.83 11.55
CA ALA A 62 5.73 8.28 10.44
C ALA A 62 6.28 7.80 9.08
N GLN A 63 5.55 8.11 8.01
CA GLN A 63 5.83 7.71 6.61
C GLN A 63 5.60 6.22 6.34
N THR A 64 4.72 5.93 5.38
CA THR A 64 4.34 4.56 5.02
C THR A 64 5.55 3.68 4.70
N GLY A 65 6.53 4.18 3.93
CA GLY A 65 7.71 3.40 3.56
C GLY A 65 8.57 3.01 4.78
N ALA A 66 8.81 3.94 5.69
CA ALA A 66 9.57 3.68 6.91
C ALA A 66 8.85 2.69 7.83
N ILE A 67 7.52 2.86 7.99
CA ILE A 67 6.68 1.93 8.77
C ILE A 67 6.71 0.52 8.16
N MET A 68 6.51 0.41 6.85
CA MET A 68 6.48 -0.86 6.14
C MET A 68 7.84 -1.57 6.18
N GLN A 69 8.96 -0.85 6.03
CA GLN A 69 10.30 -1.42 6.17
C GLN A 69 10.56 -1.91 7.60
N PHE A 70 10.23 -1.08 8.61
CA PHE A 70 10.42 -1.42 10.02
C PHE A 70 9.64 -2.69 10.40
N LEU A 71 8.36 -2.75 10.04
CA LEU A 71 7.53 -3.92 10.31
C LEU A 71 7.96 -5.11 9.43
N GLY A 72 8.34 -4.86 8.17
CA GLY A 72 8.90 -5.86 7.28
C GLY A 72 10.09 -6.57 7.90
N LYS A 73 11.05 -5.84 8.48
CA LYS A 73 12.17 -6.43 9.23
C LYS A 73 11.69 -7.21 10.45
N ARG A 74 10.80 -6.62 11.24
CA ARG A 74 10.32 -7.22 12.49
C ARG A 74 9.53 -8.51 12.29
N PHE A 75 8.96 -8.67 11.10
CA PHE A 75 8.10 -9.78 10.74
C PHE A 75 8.73 -10.74 9.73
N ASP A 76 10.03 -10.62 9.46
CA ASP A 76 10.76 -11.46 8.51
C ASP A 76 10.18 -11.40 7.08
N LEU A 77 9.74 -10.21 6.67
CA LEU A 77 9.13 -9.88 5.38
C LEU A 77 9.95 -8.82 4.62
N ALA A 78 11.21 -8.61 4.98
CA ALA A 78 12.09 -7.64 4.33
C ALA A 78 12.95 -8.25 3.20
N GLY A 79 12.83 -9.54 2.92
CA GLY A 79 13.78 -10.28 2.07
C GLY A 79 14.81 -11.04 2.90
N LYS A 80 15.64 -11.88 2.26
CA LYS A 80 16.54 -12.81 2.97
C LYS A 80 17.91 -12.25 3.33
N ASN A 81 18.28 -11.12 2.73
CA ASN A 81 19.58 -10.47 2.92
C ASN A 81 19.48 -8.97 2.64
N GLU A 82 20.56 -8.24 2.93
CA GLU A 82 20.65 -6.78 2.74
C GLU A 82 20.34 -6.34 1.30
N TRP A 83 20.69 -7.16 0.30
CA TRP A 83 20.45 -6.84 -1.09
C TRP A 83 18.96 -6.94 -1.45
N GLU A 84 18.29 -8.00 -1.02
CA GLU A 84 16.85 -8.15 -1.22
C GLU A 84 16.05 -7.10 -0.43
N GLU A 85 16.53 -6.71 0.76
CA GLU A 85 15.94 -5.59 1.50
C GLU A 85 16.07 -4.27 0.73
N ALA A 86 17.26 -3.95 0.23
CA ALA A 86 17.47 -2.76 -0.59
C ALA A 86 16.60 -2.80 -1.86
N LYS A 87 16.47 -3.97 -2.48
CA LYS A 87 15.58 -4.19 -3.63
C LYS A 87 14.10 -4.02 -3.29
N ALA A 88 13.66 -4.43 -2.11
CA ALA A 88 12.29 -4.18 -1.66
C ALA A 88 12.02 -2.67 -1.54
N MET A 89 12.96 -1.93 -0.97
CA MET A 89 12.86 -0.46 -0.84
C MET A 89 12.95 0.27 -2.17
N GLU A 90 13.83 -0.14 -3.08
CA GLU A 90 13.92 0.40 -4.45
C GLU A 90 12.55 0.32 -5.14
N ILE A 91 11.90 -0.85 -5.07
CA ILE A 91 10.58 -1.05 -5.67
C ILE A 91 9.50 -0.27 -4.92
N PHE A 92 9.59 -0.15 -3.58
CA PHE A 92 8.68 0.70 -2.82
C PHE A 92 8.78 2.17 -3.24
N PHE A 93 9.99 2.71 -3.46
CA PHE A 93 10.15 4.08 -3.92
C PHE A 93 9.61 4.29 -5.32
N LEU A 94 9.80 3.33 -6.24
CA LEU A 94 9.17 3.38 -7.56
C LEU A 94 7.63 3.38 -7.46
N TYR A 95 7.08 2.61 -6.53
CA TYR A 95 5.66 2.59 -6.21
C TYR A 95 5.15 3.95 -5.70
N ASP A 96 5.87 4.56 -4.76
CA ASP A 96 5.47 5.86 -4.22
C ASP A 96 5.59 6.97 -5.29
N GLU A 97 6.63 6.92 -6.12
CA GLU A 97 6.79 7.81 -7.28
C GLU A 97 5.62 7.69 -8.25
N MET A 98 5.20 6.46 -8.61
CA MET A 98 4.05 6.21 -9.47
C MET A 98 2.74 6.75 -8.88
N ARG A 99 2.57 6.66 -7.56
CA ARG A 99 1.34 7.08 -6.89
C ARG A 99 1.09 8.58 -6.93
N VAL A 100 2.16 9.39 -6.87
CA VAL A 100 2.06 10.86 -6.84
C VAL A 100 1.28 11.40 -8.05
N PRO A 101 1.65 11.11 -9.31
CA PRO A 101 0.91 11.61 -10.46
C PRO A 101 -0.50 11.01 -10.54
N ILE A 102 -0.74 9.78 -10.09
CA ILE A 102 -2.08 9.15 -10.12
C ILE A 102 -3.02 9.76 -9.06
N GLY A 103 -2.46 10.41 -8.03
CA GLY A 103 -3.19 10.97 -6.88
C GLY A 103 -4.41 11.84 -7.23
N PRO A 104 -4.29 12.86 -8.10
CA PRO A 104 -5.43 13.70 -8.51
C PRO A 104 -6.57 12.91 -9.15
N TYR A 105 -6.27 11.93 -10.00
CA TYR A 105 -7.30 11.08 -10.62
C TYR A 105 -8.08 10.29 -9.55
N ILE A 106 -7.36 9.66 -8.61
CA ILE A 106 -7.96 8.95 -7.47
C ILE A 106 -8.79 9.91 -6.62
N GLY A 107 -8.26 11.11 -6.33
CA GLY A 107 -8.93 12.13 -5.53
C GLY A 107 -10.28 12.53 -6.11
N VAL A 108 -10.34 12.83 -7.40
CA VAL A 108 -11.60 13.17 -8.09
C VAL A 108 -12.53 11.95 -8.18
N LYS A 109 -12.01 10.77 -8.51
CA LYS A 109 -12.82 9.55 -8.66
C LYS A 109 -13.56 9.18 -7.37
N PHE A 110 -12.95 9.39 -6.21
CA PHE A 110 -13.53 9.08 -4.90
C PHE A 110 -14.14 10.31 -4.20
N GLY A 111 -14.21 11.47 -4.85
CA GLY A 111 -14.85 12.67 -4.29
C GLY A 111 -14.04 13.39 -3.20
N PHE A 112 -12.74 13.13 -3.09
CA PHE A 112 -11.84 13.85 -2.18
C PHE A 112 -11.33 15.17 -2.78
N SER A 113 -11.53 15.41 -4.07
CA SER A 113 -11.13 16.62 -4.77
C SER A 113 -12.05 16.92 -5.94
N GLU A 114 -12.18 18.18 -6.30
CA GLU A 114 -12.88 18.61 -7.51
C GLU A 114 -11.94 18.53 -8.73
N GLY A 115 -12.48 18.22 -9.91
CA GLY A 115 -11.70 18.22 -11.16
C GLY A 115 -12.41 17.51 -12.31
N ASN A 116 -11.83 17.60 -13.51
CA ASN A 116 -12.34 16.90 -14.68
C ASN A 116 -11.80 15.46 -14.71
N LEU A 117 -12.65 14.51 -14.35
CA LEU A 117 -12.28 13.09 -14.28
C LEU A 117 -11.80 12.53 -15.61
N GLU A 118 -12.44 12.88 -16.73
CA GLU A 118 -12.07 12.38 -18.06
C GLU A 118 -10.71 12.92 -18.50
N GLN A 119 -10.45 14.21 -18.27
CA GLN A 119 -9.17 14.83 -18.58
C GLN A 119 -8.05 14.22 -17.72
N LEU A 120 -8.27 14.07 -16.41
CA LEU A 120 -7.30 13.43 -15.51
C LEU A 120 -7.06 11.97 -15.88
N ARG A 121 -8.10 11.25 -16.31
CA ARG A 121 -7.95 9.88 -16.80
C ARG A 121 -7.01 9.84 -18.01
N LYS A 122 -7.24 10.72 -18.99
CA LYS A 122 -6.49 10.76 -20.25
C LYS A 122 -5.05 11.25 -20.10
N ASP A 123 -4.85 12.35 -19.37
CA ASP A 123 -3.58 13.08 -19.39
C ASP A 123 -2.64 12.67 -18.25
N VAL A 124 -3.19 12.06 -17.19
CA VAL A 124 -2.44 11.79 -15.96
C VAL A 124 -2.45 10.31 -15.64
N PHE A 125 -3.64 9.71 -15.47
CA PHE A 125 -3.77 8.31 -15.08
C PHE A 125 -3.19 7.37 -16.13
N LEU A 126 -3.70 7.39 -17.37
CA LEU A 126 -3.26 6.46 -18.41
C LEU A 126 -1.76 6.56 -18.71
N PRO A 127 -1.16 7.75 -18.87
CA PRO A 127 0.29 7.86 -19.09
C PRO A 127 1.13 7.34 -17.92
N ALA A 128 0.69 7.54 -16.67
CA ALA A 128 1.38 6.99 -15.51
C ALA A 128 1.31 5.46 -15.49
N ILE A 129 0.14 4.89 -15.77
CA ILE A 129 -0.03 3.43 -15.85
C ILE A 129 0.87 2.84 -16.95
N GLU A 130 0.84 3.41 -18.16
CA GLU A 130 1.66 2.98 -19.29
C GLU A 130 3.17 3.07 -19.02
N ARG A 131 3.60 4.08 -18.23
CA ARG A 131 4.99 4.24 -17.82
C ARG A 131 5.43 3.22 -16.78
N TYR A 132 4.65 3.04 -15.71
CA TYR A 132 5.13 2.34 -14.51
C TYR A 132 4.75 0.86 -14.46
N PHE A 133 3.56 0.48 -14.94
CA PHE A 133 3.09 -0.90 -14.79
C PHE A 133 3.95 -1.95 -15.49
N PRO A 134 4.47 -1.71 -16.73
CA PRO A 134 5.39 -2.64 -17.35
C PRO A 134 6.67 -2.89 -16.53
N LEU A 135 7.12 -1.89 -15.75
CA LEU A 135 8.29 -2.04 -14.88
C LEU A 135 8.02 -3.02 -13.74
N PHE A 136 6.82 -2.96 -13.14
CA PHE A 136 6.42 -3.89 -12.08
C PHE A 136 6.15 -5.30 -12.62
N GLU A 137 5.54 -5.43 -13.81
CA GLU A 137 5.37 -6.75 -14.44
C GLU A 137 6.72 -7.40 -14.75
N LYS A 138 7.64 -6.64 -15.33
CA LYS A 138 9.02 -7.10 -15.54
C LYS A 138 9.67 -7.55 -14.23
N ARG A 139 9.46 -6.81 -13.15
CA ARG A 139 10.01 -7.18 -11.82
C ARG A 139 9.44 -8.51 -11.30
N LEU A 140 8.13 -8.71 -11.44
CA LEU A 140 7.47 -9.97 -11.07
C LEU A 140 8.00 -11.14 -11.90
N GLU A 141 8.23 -10.94 -13.19
CA GLU A 141 8.81 -11.97 -14.07
C GLU A 141 10.24 -12.33 -13.66
N GLU A 142 11.10 -11.34 -13.45
CA GLU A 142 12.51 -11.54 -13.06
C GLU A 142 12.66 -12.23 -11.70
N SER A 143 11.69 -12.04 -10.79
CA SER A 143 11.72 -12.70 -9.49
C SER A 143 11.60 -14.23 -9.58
N ASN A 144 10.86 -14.72 -10.59
CA ASN A 144 10.42 -16.11 -10.74
C ASN A 144 9.82 -16.76 -9.47
N SER A 145 9.27 -15.97 -8.54
CA SER A 145 8.70 -16.45 -7.27
C SER A 145 7.18 -16.25 -7.17
N GLY A 146 6.60 -15.48 -8.09
CA GLY A 146 5.22 -14.99 -8.00
C GLY A 146 5.04 -13.79 -7.06
N PHE A 147 6.13 -13.24 -6.54
CA PHE A 147 6.21 -12.06 -5.67
C PHE A 147 7.26 -11.08 -6.20
N ILE A 148 7.45 -9.93 -5.58
CA ILE A 148 8.43 -8.93 -6.04
C ILE A 148 9.89 -9.39 -5.85
N LEU A 149 10.16 -10.17 -4.80
CA LEU A 149 11.50 -10.66 -4.49
C LEU A 149 11.66 -12.14 -4.86
N PRO A 150 12.85 -12.58 -5.28
CA PRO A 150 13.12 -14.00 -5.52
C PRO A 150 12.92 -14.90 -4.30
N SER A 151 13.10 -14.36 -3.08
CA SER A 151 12.85 -15.06 -1.83
C SER A 151 11.37 -15.30 -1.52
N GLY A 152 10.45 -14.74 -2.29
CA GLY A 152 9.01 -14.84 -2.08
C GLY A 152 8.42 -13.57 -1.45
N LEU A 153 7.37 -13.78 -0.65
CA LEU A 153 6.53 -12.71 -0.09
C LEU A 153 7.33 -11.73 0.79
N SER A 154 7.07 -10.44 0.59
CA SER A 154 7.71 -9.33 1.31
C SER A 154 6.73 -8.19 1.59
N PHE A 155 7.13 -7.21 2.41
CA PHE A 155 6.28 -6.06 2.75
C PHE A 155 5.86 -5.23 1.52
N VAL A 156 6.71 -5.17 0.48
CA VAL A 156 6.43 -4.38 -0.73
C VAL A 156 5.31 -5.00 -1.56
N ASP A 157 5.14 -6.33 -1.51
CA ASP A 157 4.04 -7.02 -2.17
C ASP A 157 2.67 -6.52 -1.66
N PHE A 158 2.53 -6.29 -0.36
CA PHE A 158 1.29 -5.75 0.23
C PHE A 158 0.97 -4.33 -0.26
N SER A 159 2.01 -3.50 -0.44
CA SER A 159 1.85 -2.12 -0.91
C SER A 159 1.40 -2.07 -2.36
N ILE A 160 2.02 -2.88 -3.22
CA ILE A 160 1.67 -2.99 -4.64
C ILE A 160 0.31 -3.65 -4.79
N ALA A 161 0.07 -4.79 -4.15
CA ALA A 161 -1.20 -5.51 -4.25
C ALA A 161 -2.38 -4.63 -3.84
N HIS A 162 -2.27 -3.88 -2.73
CA HIS A 162 -3.35 -2.97 -2.33
C HIS A 162 -3.66 -1.91 -3.40
N PHE A 163 -2.62 -1.35 -4.01
CA PHE A 163 -2.80 -0.37 -5.06
C PHE A 163 -3.43 -0.99 -6.31
N ILE A 164 -2.94 -2.15 -6.75
CA ILE A 164 -3.48 -2.87 -7.90
C ILE A 164 -4.93 -3.32 -7.67
N GLU A 165 -5.28 -3.75 -6.46
CA GLU A 165 -6.67 -4.06 -6.06
C GLU A 165 -7.57 -2.83 -6.21
N THR A 166 -7.08 -1.67 -5.75
CA THR A 166 -7.81 -0.40 -5.88
C THR A 166 -8.01 -0.03 -7.35
N MET A 167 -6.96 -0.14 -8.17
CA MET A 167 -7.04 0.15 -9.60
C MET A 167 -7.96 -0.83 -10.33
N THR A 168 -7.96 -2.11 -9.96
CA THR A 168 -8.83 -3.15 -10.55
C THR A 168 -10.30 -2.89 -10.30
N LYS A 169 -10.64 -2.32 -9.13
CA LYS A 169 -12.00 -1.88 -8.83
C LYS A 169 -12.42 -0.64 -9.62
N MET A 170 -11.48 0.27 -9.89
CA MET A 170 -11.75 1.54 -10.57
C MET A 170 -11.77 1.46 -12.10
N GLU A 171 -10.85 0.68 -12.67
CA GLU A 171 -10.43 0.75 -14.09
C GLU A 171 -10.20 -0.67 -14.65
N LYS A 172 -11.21 -1.53 -14.51
CA LYS A 172 -11.12 -2.96 -14.84
C LYS A 172 -10.63 -3.25 -16.27
N ASP A 173 -11.04 -2.43 -17.23
CA ASP A 173 -10.63 -2.52 -18.64
C ASP A 173 -9.14 -2.24 -18.83
N ILE A 174 -8.60 -1.25 -18.12
CA ILE A 174 -7.17 -0.93 -18.15
C ILE A 174 -6.38 -2.03 -17.46
N MET A 175 -6.84 -2.49 -16.30
CA MET A 175 -6.16 -3.53 -15.53
C MET A 175 -6.11 -4.89 -16.24
N ALA A 176 -7.06 -5.18 -17.14
CA ALA A 176 -7.03 -6.39 -17.96
C ALA A 176 -5.80 -6.48 -18.89
N LYS A 177 -5.13 -5.35 -19.17
CA LYS A 177 -3.88 -5.30 -19.94
C LYS A 177 -2.65 -5.72 -19.14
N TYR A 178 -2.76 -5.80 -17.81
CA TYR A 178 -1.66 -6.09 -16.89
C TYR A 178 -1.99 -7.30 -15.99
N PRO A 179 -2.21 -8.49 -16.60
CA PRO A 179 -2.70 -9.66 -15.89
C PRO A 179 -1.74 -10.13 -14.79
N LYS A 180 -0.41 -9.92 -14.92
CA LYS A 180 0.56 -10.38 -13.93
C LYS A 180 0.43 -9.58 -12.64
N LEU A 181 0.20 -8.27 -12.73
CA LEU A 181 -0.09 -7.43 -11.57
C LEU A 181 -1.42 -7.82 -10.93
N VAL A 182 -2.46 -8.01 -11.74
CA VAL A 182 -3.78 -8.41 -11.24
C VAL A 182 -3.70 -9.75 -10.50
N ASP A 183 -2.98 -10.73 -11.05
CA ASP A 183 -2.82 -12.04 -10.42
C ASP A 183 -1.93 -12.00 -9.18
N HIS A 184 -0.89 -11.15 -9.17
CA HIS A 184 -0.12 -10.85 -7.97
C HIS A 184 -1.02 -10.28 -6.86
N SER A 185 -1.84 -9.28 -7.17
CA SER A 185 -2.78 -8.71 -6.21
C SER A 185 -3.75 -9.76 -5.65
N LYS A 186 -4.38 -10.54 -6.53
CA LYS A 186 -5.26 -11.65 -6.11
C LYS A 186 -4.53 -12.63 -5.19
N ARG A 187 -3.28 -12.98 -5.49
CA ARG A 187 -2.47 -13.87 -4.66
C ARG A 187 -2.36 -13.34 -3.24
N ILE A 188 -2.01 -12.07 -3.07
CA ILE A 188 -1.91 -11.43 -1.75
C ILE A 188 -3.27 -11.40 -1.04
N TYR A 189 -4.34 -10.95 -1.71
CA TYR A 189 -5.68 -10.89 -1.12
C TYR A 189 -6.32 -12.26 -0.87
N SER A 190 -5.75 -13.34 -1.42
CA SER A 190 -6.16 -14.72 -1.17
C SER A 190 -5.42 -15.41 -0.01
N LEU A 191 -4.42 -14.74 0.59
CA LEU A 191 -3.66 -15.32 1.70
C LEU A 191 -4.60 -15.72 2.85
N PRO A 192 -4.57 -16.99 3.31
CA PRO A 192 -5.50 -17.48 4.34
C PRO A 192 -5.51 -16.64 5.62
N GLN A 193 -4.35 -16.09 6.01
CA GLN A 193 -4.16 -15.24 7.17
C GLN A 193 -4.97 -13.94 7.10
N LEU A 194 -5.26 -13.45 5.90
CA LEU A 194 -6.02 -12.22 5.69
C LEU A 194 -7.53 -12.46 5.64
N LYS A 195 -7.99 -13.72 5.54
CA LYS A 195 -9.39 -14.04 5.31
C LYS A 195 -10.33 -13.43 6.35
N GLU A 196 -9.97 -13.52 7.63
CA GLU A 196 -10.80 -12.98 8.72
C GLU A 196 -10.90 -11.45 8.62
N TYR A 197 -9.77 -10.77 8.46
CA TYR A 197 -9.70 -9.32 8.32
C TYR A 197 -10.50 -8.85 7.11
N LEU A 198 -10.25 -9.43 5.94
CA LEU A 198 -10.89 -9.04 4.68
C LEU A 198 -12.41 -9.30 4.67
N ASN A 199 -12.90 -10.26 5.47
CA ASN A 199 -14.35 -10.47 5.62
C ASN A 199 -15.01 -9.40 6.50
N LYS A 200 -14.30 -8.87 7.49
CA LYS A 200 -14.80 -7.79 8.36
C LYS A 200 -14.84 -6.44 7.64
N THR A 201 -13.93 -6.23 6.68
CA THR A 201 -13.81 -4.96 5.93
C THR A 201 -14.61 -4.92 4.62
N LYS A 202 -15.40 -5.97 4.32
CA LYS A 202 -16.24 -6.06 3.12
C LYS A 202 -17.60 -5.34 3.23
N SER A 203 -17.81 -4.57 4.30
CA SER A 203 -19.02 -3.76 4.53
C SER A 203 -18.94 -2.40 3.86
#